data_AF-A0A813AD48-F1
#
_entry.id   AF-A0A813AD48-F1
#
_cell.length_a   1.000
_cell.length_b   1.000
_cell.length_c   1.000
_cell.angle_alpha   90.00
_cell.angle_beta   90.00
_cell.angle_gamma   90.00
#
_symmetry.space_group_name_H-M   'P 1'
#
loop_
_entity.id
_entity.type
_entity.pdbx_description
1 polymer ?
#
loop_
_entity_poly.entity_id
_entity_poly.type
_entity_poly.pdbx_seq_one_letter_code
_entity_poly.pdbx_strand_id
1 'polypeptide(L)'
;ALAEALNPDSWPGLKTLSLAACSIGDAGCQALMAAARDYQVLTSLDLSCNSITDDSAPAVSLVLAQPKSALECLSLSMNLLSSFGISQLMDGVASNIEGALCQIDVSTQDGGQGKTSFVATDALSYSAFMQVKSKFQGLR
;
A
#
# COMPACT_ATOMS: atom_id res chain seq x y z
N ALA A 1 19.51 8.29 -2.04
CA ALA A 1 18.09 8.68 -2.25
C ALA A 1 17.17 7.65 -1.57
N LEU A 2 15.89 7.93 -1.28
CA LEU A 2 14.99 6.94 -0.64
C LEU A 2 14.90 5.61 -1.40
N ALA A 3 15.12 5.62 -2.73
CA ALA A 3 15.25 4.40 -3.55
C ALA A 3 16.42 3.48 -3.16
N GLU A 4 17.49 4.01 -2.54
CA GLU A 4 18.63 3.21 -2.05
C GLU A 4 18.30 2.47 -0.75
N ALA A 5 17.20 2.84 -0.06
CA ALA A 5 16.77 2.13 1.15
C ALA A 5 16.40 0.67 0.87
N LEU A 6 15.99 0.36 -0.36
CA LEU A 6 15.65 -0.98 -0.84
C LEU A 6 16.60 -1.40 -1.97
N ASN A 7 17.89 -1.54 -1.65
CA ASN A 7 18.91 -2.06 -2.55
C ASN A 7 19.26 -3.53 -2.22
N PRO A 8 18.97 -4.50 -3.11
CA PRO A 8 19.23 -5.92 -2.85
C PRO A 8 20.70 -6.22 -2.57
N ASP A 9 21.62 -5.46 -3.16
CA ASP A 9 23.06 -5.67 -2.98
C ASP A 9 23.54 -5.19 -1.61
N SER A 10 22.89 -4.18 -1.05
CA SER A 10 23.23 -3.63 0.26
C SER A 10 22.57 -4.38 1.40
N TRP A 11 21.37 -4.93 1.17
CA TRP A 11 20.53 -5.49 2.23
C TRP A 11 19.88 -6.84 1.89
N PRO A 12 20.57 -7.84 1.32
CA PRO A 12 19.96 -9.01 0.65
C PRO A 12 18.99 -9.87 1.49
N GLY A 13 18.95 -9.68 2.82
CA GLY A 13 18.03 -10.36 3.74
C GLY A 13 17.01 -9.46 4.45
N LEU A 14 16.86 -8.19 4.07
CA LEU A 14 15.92 -7.27 4.73
C LEU A 14 14.48 -7.65 4.37
N LYS A 15 13.79 -8.27 5.33
CA LYS A 15 12.39 -8.69 5.16
C LYS A 15 11.37 -7.65 5.63
N THR A 16 11.76 -6.81 6.58
CA THR A 16 10.86 -5.86 7.22
C THR A 16 11.49 -4.47 7.23
N LEU A 17 10.74 -3.48 6.79
CA LEU A 17 11.14 -2.09 6.82
C LEU A 17 9.99 -1.24 7.37
N SER A 18 10.23 -0.52 8.47
CA SER A 18 9.32 0.52 8.94
C SER A 18 9.96 1.88 8.72
N LEU A 19 9.21 2.75 8.06
CA LEU A 19 9.52 4.16 7.85
C LEU A 19 8.35 5.02 8.34
N ALA A 20 7.67 4.57 9.40
CA ALA A 20 6.57 5.33 9.98
C ALA A 20 7.03 6.73 10.42
N ALA A 21 6.18 7.73 10.22
CA ALA A 21 6.44 9.11 10.65
C ALA A 21 7.77 9.71 10.14
N CYS A 22 8.17 9.36 8.91
CA CYS A 22 9.42 9.80 8.28
C CYS A 22 9.23 10.94 7.27
N SER A 23 8.01 11.51 7.17
CA SER A 23 7.69 12.60 6.24
C SER A 23 8.08 12.30 4.79
N ILE A 24 7.84 11.06 4.35
CA ILE A 24 8.24 10.57 3.02
C ILE A 24 7.54 11.33 1.87
N GLY A 25 6.24 11.64 2.03
CA GLY A 25 5.40 12.22 0.99
C GLY A 25 5.27 11.35 -0.27
N ASP A 26 4.60 11.89 -1.29
CA ASP A 26 4.31 11.11 -2.50
C ASP A 26 5.55 10.75 -3.32
N ALA A 27 6.48 11.71 -3.50
CA ALA A 27 7.70 11.47 -4.25
C ALA A 27 8.57 10.35 -3.63
N GLY A 28 8.66 10.33 -2.30
CA GLY A 28 9.38 9.27 -1.59
C GLY A 28 8.66 7.93 -1.65
N CYS A 29 7.32 7.93 -1.56
CA CYS A 29 6.51 6.72 -1.67
C CYS A 29 6.66 6.09 -3.06
N GLN A 30 6.55 6.89 -4.12
CA GLN A 30 6.75 6.44 -5.51
C GLN A 30 8.16 5.87 -5.72
N ALA A 31 9.19 6.50 -5.17
CA ALA A 31 10.56 6.00 -5.24
C ALA A 31 10.73 4.66 -4.49
N LEU A 32 10.10 4.51 -3.32
CA LEU A 32 10.09 3.25 -2.57
C LEU A 32 9.33 2.15 -3.30
N MET A 33 8.18 2.44 -3.90
CA MET A 33 7.40 1.47 -4.69
C MET A 33 8.20 0.99 -5.91
N ALA A 34 8.90 1.90 -6.59
CA ALA A 34 9.77 1.55 -7.71
C ALA A 34 10.89 0.60 -7.27
N ALA A 35 11.51 0.84 -6.11
CA ALA A 35 12.55 -0.04 -5.57
C ALA A 35 11.99 -1.38 -5.06
N ALA A 36 10.86 -1.36 -4.36
CA ALA A 36 10.19 -2.55 -3.81
C ALA A 36 9.79 -3.56 -4.89
N ARG A 37 9.43 -3.09 -6.10
CA ARG A 37 9.06 -3.92 -7.25
C ARG A 37 10.11 -4.99 -7.59
N ASP A 38 11.38 -4.62 -7.47
CA ASP A 38 12.50 -5.48 -7.84
C ASP A 38 13.13 -6.14 -6.60
N TYR A 39 12.59 -5.85 -5.41
CA TYR A 39 13.10 -6.29 -4.12
C TYR A 39 12.29 -7.47 -3.55
N GLN A 40 12.54 -8.65 -4.11
CA GLN A 40 11.74 -9.88 -3.91
C GLN A 40 11.90 -10.57 -2.53
N VAL A 41 12.50 -9.91 -1.55
CA VAL A 41 12.69 -10.45 -0.19
C VAL A 41 11.97 -9.65 0.90
N LEU A 42 11.44 -8.47 0.57
CA LEU A 42 10.71 -7.63 1.51
C LEU A 42 9.29 -8.18 1.68
N THR A 43 8.97 -8.63 2.88
CA THR A 43 7.66 -9.18 3.23
C THR A 43 6.78 -8.19 4.00
N SER A 44 7.37 -7.19 4.64
CA SER A 44 6.62 -6.19 5.41
C SER A 44 7.16 -4.78 5.21
N LEU A 45 6.26 -3.86 4.87
CA LEU A 45 6.57 -2.44 4.68
C LEU A 45 5.56 -1.57 5.44
N ASP A 46 6.07 -0.71 6.31
CA ASP A 46 5.25 0.25 7.06
C ASP A 46 5.59 1.68 6.66
N LEU A 47 4.63 2.33 6.00
CA LEU A 47 4.65 3.71 5.54
C LEU A 47 3.59 4.55 6.26
N SER A 48 3.17 4.16 7.46
CA SER A 48 2.20 4.93 8.22
C SER A 48 2.67 6.35 8.57
N CYS A 49 1.74 7.30 8.67
CA CYS A 49 2.04 8.68 9.08
C CYS A 49 3.08 9.40 8.19
N ASN A 50 2.96 9.30 6.86
CA ASN A 50 3.95 9.83 5.92
C ASN A 50 3.44 10.90 4.95
N SER A 51 2.23 11.42 5.18
CA SER A 51 1.60 12.42 4.30
C SER A 51 1.48 11.94 2.84
N ILE A 52 1.25 10.63 2.64
CA ILE A 52 1.03 10.02 1.32
C ILE A 52 -0.40 10.33 0.87
N THR A 53 -0.58 10.79 -0.37
CA THR A 53 -1.87 11.17 -0.93
C THR A 53 -2.27 10.24 -2.08
N ASP A 54 -3.39 10.54 -2.74
CA ASP A 54 -3.87 9.82 -3.92
C ASP A 54 -2.85 9.81 -5.07
N ASP A 55 -1.90 10.75 -5.10
CA ASP A 55 -0.85 10.83 -6.13
C ASP A 55 0.10 9.62 -6.10
N SER A 56 0.21 8.93 -4.96
CA SER A 56 0.97 7.68 -4.84
C SER A 56 0.17 6.43 -5.17
N ALA A 57 -1.17 6.52 -5.20
CA ALA A 57 -2.04 5.36 -5.36
C ALA A 57 -1.73 4.52 -6.62
N PRO A 58 -1.43 5.10 -7.80
CA PRO A 58 -1.05 4.32 -8.98
C PRO A 58 0.24 3.52 -8.79
N ALA A 59 1.26 4.10 -8.14
CA ALA A 59 2.54 3.45 -7.92
C ALA A 59 2.42 2.29 -6.94
N VAL A 60 1.69 2.49 -5.85
CA VAL A 60 1.41 1.44 -4.87
C VAL A 60 0.55 0.34 -5.51
N SER A 61 -0.53 0.70 -6.22
CA SER A 61 -1.40 -0.26 -6.91
C SER A 61 -0.62 -1.17 -7.87
N LEU A 62 0.36 -0.63 -8.59
CA LEU A 62 1.21 -1.40 -9.49
C LEU A 62 2.07 -2.45 -8.77
N VAL A 63 2.61 -2.12 -7.59
CA VAL A 63 3.34 -3.09 -6.75
C VAL A 63 2.40 -4.16 -6.19
N LEU A 64 1.19 -3.77 -5.77
CA LEU A 64 0.18 -4.69 -5.26
C LEU A 64 -0.34 -5.64 -6.36
N ALA A 65 -0.41 -5.16 -7.60
CA ALA A 65 -0.77 -5.95 -8.77
C ALA A 65 0.35 -6.88 -9.26
N GLN A 66 1.57 -6.74 -8.74
CA GLN A 66 2.72 -7.45 -9.27
C GLN A 66 2.68 -8.93 -8.88
N PRO A 67 2.71 -9.85 -9.87
CA PRO A 67 2.73 -11.28 -9.58
C PRO A 67 4.00 -11.65 -8.82
N LYS A 68 3.87 -12.56 -7.85
CA LYS A 68 4.98 -13.09 -7.06
C LYS A 68 5.73 -12.07 -6.19
N SER A 69 5.17 -10.87 -5.98
CA SER A 69 5.68 -9.98 -4.94
C SER A 69 5.74 -10.72 -3.61
N ALA A 70 6.87 -10.61 -2.91
CA ALA A 70 7.05 -11.19 -1.59
C ALA A 70 6.37 -10.38 -0.48
N LEU A 71 5.78 -9.22 -0.82
CA LEU A 71 5.14 -8.33 0.14
C LEU A 71 3.86 -8.97 0.68
N GLU A 72 3.89 -9.35 1.96
CA GLU A 72 2.79 -9.94 2.71
C GLU A 72 1.97 -8.87 3.44
N CYS A 73 2.66 -7.85 3.97
CA CYS A 73 2.06 -6.80 4.79
C CYS A 73 2.45 -5.39 4.30
N LEU A 74 1.46 -4.54 4.04
CA LEU A 74 1.64 -3.11 3.76
C LEU A 74 0.81 -2.25 4.71
N SER A 75 1.46 -1.32 5.41
CA SER A 75 0.77 -0.28 6.18
C SER A 75 0.91 1.09 5.53
N LEU A 76 -0.23 1.72 5.27
CA LEU A 76 -0.43 3.08 4.80
C LEU A 76 -1.33 3.85 5.77
N SER A 77 -1.49 3.39 7.01
CA SER A 77 -2.36 4.06 7.99
C SER A 77 -1.91 5.47 8.32
N MET A 78 -2.82 6.32 8.78
CA MET A 78 -2.50 7.71 9.16
C MET A 78 -1.89 8.53 8.01
N ASN A 79 -2.33 8.29 6.77
CA ASN A 79 -1.94 9.07 5.60
C ASN A 79 -3.12 9.93 5.08
N LEU A 80 -2.98 10.44 3.87
CA LEU A 80 -3.90 11.38 3.23
C LEU A 80 -4.53 10.76 1.97
N LEU A 81 -4.82 9.45 1.99
CA LEU A 81 -5.55 8.80 0.91
C LEU A 81 -7.04 9.09 1.02
N SER A 82 -7.67 9.49 -0.07
CA SER A 82 -9.13 9.59 -0.15
C SER A 82 -9.74 8.22 -0.46
N SER A 83 -11.07 8.15 -0.49
CA SER A 83 -11.78 6.96 -0.98
C SER A 83 -11.38 6.58 -2.42
N PHE A 84 -11.03 7.56 -3.26
CA PHE A 84 -10.56 7.33 -4.61
C PHE A 84 -9.19 6.65 -4.63
N GLY A 85 -8.22 7.17 -3.89
CA GLY A 85 -6.90 6.55 -3.75
C GLY A 85 -7.00 5.13 -3.21
N ILE A 86 -7.75 4.92 -2.12
CA ILE A 86 -7.97 3.58 -1.56
C ILE A 86 -8.58 2.63 -2.60
N SER A 87 -9.56 3.09 -3.40
CA SER A 87 -10.18 2.24 -4.42
C SER A 87 -9.17 1.76 -5.48
N GLN A 88 -8.25 2.62 -5.91
CA GLN A 88 -7.18 2.24 -6.84
C GLN A 88 -6.20 1.23 -6.22
N LEU A 89 -5.88 1.37 -4.93
CA LEU A 89 -5.06 0.37 -4.23
C LEU A 89 -5.75 -0.99 -4.26
N MET A 90 -7.06 -1.02 -3.96
CA MET A 90 -7.84 -2.26 -3.94
C MET A 90 -7.96 -2.91 -5.32
N ASP A 91 -8.02 -2.13 -6.40
CA ASP A 91 -7.99 -2.67 -7.77
C ASP A 91 -6.67 -3.40 -8.08
N GLY A 92 -5.54 -2.87 -7.61
CA GLY A 92 -4.24 -3.51 -7.74
C GLY A 92 -4.18 -4.83 -6.96
N VAL A 93 -4.65 -4.80 -5.72
CA VAL A 93 -4.75 -6.00 -4.87
C VAL A 93 -5.65 -7.07 -5.50
N ALA A 94 -6.82 -6.68 -6.02
CA ALA A 94 -7.76 -7.60 -6.67
C ALA A 94 -7.22 -8.21 -7.97
N SER A 95 -6.27 -7.56 -8.62
CA SER A 95 -5.64 -8.03 -9.86
C SER A 95 -4.58 -9.11 -9.62
N ASN A 96 -4.10 -9.27 -8.37
CA ASN A 96 -3.02 -10.18 -8.02
C ASN A 96 -3.50 -11.41 -7.25
N ILE A 97 -4.15 -12.34 -7.95
CA ILE A 97 -4.69 -13.57 -7.35
C ILE A 97 -3.61 -14.57 -6.87
N GLU A 98 -2.37 -14.41 -7.30
CA GLU A 98 -1.21 -15.23 -6.91
C GLU A 98 -0.26 -14.49 -5.95
N GLY A 99 -0.67 -13.31 -5.47
CA GLY A 99 0.15 -12.47 -4.59
C GLY A 99 0.28 -13.03 -3.17
N ALA A 100 1.39 -12.69 -2.50
CA ALA A 100 1.61 -13.06 -1.10
C ALA A 100 0.90 -12.13 -0.10
N LEU A 101 0.33 -11.01 -0.57
CA LEU A 101 -0.26 -9.99 0.29
C LEU A 101 -1.46 -10.55 1.07
N CYS A 102 -1.29 -10.65 2.39
CA CYS A 102 -2.32 -11.09 3.32
C CYS A 102 -2.91 -9.93 4.13
N GLN A 103 -2.18 -8.81 4.23
CA GLN A 103 -2.59 -7.67 5.02
C GLN A 103 -2.28 -6.33 4.34
N ILE A 104 -3.31 -5.48 4.26
CA ILE A 104 -3.16 -4.06 3.92
C ILE A 104 -3.93 -3.17 4.90
N ASP A 105 -3.20 -2.27 5.54
CA ASP A 105 -3.75 -1.30 6.49
C ASP A 105 -3.79 0.09 5.84
N VAL A 106 -5.00 0.56 5.53
CA VAL A 106 -5.29 1.95 5.10
C VAL A 106 -6.21 2.63 6.12
N SER A 107 -6.09 2.25 7.39
CA SER A 107 -6.88 2.84 8.47
C SER A 107 -6.53 4.31 8.68
N THR A 108 -7.50 5.07 9.20
CA THR A 108 -7.31 6.46 9.61
C THR A 108 -6.65 7.31 8.52
N GLN A 109 -7.38 7.61 7.45
CA GLN A 109 -6.96 8.57 6.45
C GLN A 109 -7.62 9.93 6.68
N ASP A 110 -6.88 11.01 6.40
CA ASP A 110 -7.33 12.41 6.57
C ASP A 110 -7.35 13.20 5.24
N GLY A 111 -7.18 12.52 4.11
CA GLY A 111 -7.05 13.14 2.78
C GLY A 111 -8.36 13.32 1.99
N GLY A 112 -9.52 13.18 2.62
CA GLY A 112 -10.83 13.33 1.98
C GLY A 112 -11.91 13.90 2.90
N GLN A 113 -13.09 14.18 2.33
CA GLN A 113 -14.29 14.62 3.07
C GLN A 113 -14.86 13.46 3.90
N GLY A 114 -14.13 13.01 4.92
CA GLY A 114 -14.55 11.93 5.84
C GLY A 114 -13.39 11.00 6.20
N LYS A 115 -13.25 10.73 7.51
CA LYS A 115 -12.28 9.75 8.02
C LYS A 115 -12.53 8.40 7.36
N THR A 116 -11.60 7.98 6.52
CA THR A 116 -11.65 6.69 5.85
C THR A 116 -10.82 5.71 6.68
N SER A 117 -11.42 4.61 7.12
CA SER A 117 -10.69 3.57 7.85
C SER A 117 -11.02 2.21 7.26
N PHE A 118 -10.01 1.53 6.75
CA PHE A 118 -10.14 0.18 6.24
C PHE A 118 -8.85 -0.60 6.53
N VAL A 119 -9.01 -1.76 7.16
CA VAL A 119 -7.94 -2.75 7.33
C VAL A 119 -8.45 -4.02 6.67
N ALA A 120 -7.76 -4.48 5.63
CA ALA A 120 -7.98 -5.82 5.10
C ALA A 120 -6.95 -6.75 5.75
N THR A 121 -7.43 -7.74 6.49
CA THR A 121 -6.64 -8.85 7.03
C THR A 121 -7.28 -10.15 6.61
N ASP A 122 -6.49 -10.97 5.92
CA ASP A 122 -6.74 -12.33 5.45
C ASP A 122 -7.94 -12.55 4.52
N ALA A 123 -7.59 -13.16 3.38
CA ALA A 123 -8.39 -13.46 2.21
C ALA A 123 -9.04 -12.23 1.58
N LEU A 124 -8.50 -11.82 0.43
CA LEU A 124 -9.25 -11.17 -0.62
C LEU A 124 -10.35 -12.11 -1.14
N SER A 125 -11.32 -12.46 -0.28
CA SER A 125 -12.59 -12.91 -0.79
C SER A 125 -13.15 -11.73 -1.56
N TYR A 126 -13.46 -11.95 -2.83
CA TYR A 126 -14.23 -11.05 -3.69
C TYR A 126 -15.42 -10.40 -2.95
N SER A 127 -15.98 -11.06 -1.91
CA SER A 127 -17.00 -10.50 -1.03
C SER A 127 -16.53 -9.33 -0.16
N ALA A 128 -15.32 -9.37 0.40
CA ALA A 128 -14.73 -8.25 1.14
C ALA A 128 -14.45 -7.07 0.20
N PHE A 129 -13.92 -7.35 -0.99
CA PHE A 129 -13.77 -6.37 -2.07
C PHE A 129 -15.12 -5.69 -2.44
N MET A 130 -16.19 -6.46 -2.61
CA MET A 130 -17.52 -5.90 -2.94
C MET A 130 -18.14 -5.11 -1.78
N GLN A 131 -17.92 -5.50 -0.52
CA GLN A 131 -18.37 -4.72 0.64
C GLN A 131 -17.68 -3.37 0.75
N VAL A 132 -16.38 -3.32 0.42
CA VAL A 132 -15.59 -2.09 0.41
C VAL A 132 -16.02 -1.19 -0.74
N LYS A 133 -16.10 -1.73 -1.96
CA LYS A 133 -16.61 -0.99 -3.13
C LYS A 133 -18.03 -0.45 -2.90
N SER A 134 -18.89 -1.23 -2.24
CA SER A 134 -20.25 -0.80 -1.85
C SER A 134 -20.25 0.33 -0.81
N LYS A 135 -19.37 0.28 0.20
CA LYS A 135 -19.21 1.39 1.16
C LYS A 135 -18.72 2.68 0.51
N PHE A 136 -17.93 2.58 -0.56
CA PHE A 136 -17.37 3.74 -1.26
C PHE A 136 -18.25 4.31 -2.39
N GLN A 137 -19.16 3.53 -2.97
CA GLN A 137 -20.11 4.04 -3.98
C GLN A 137 -21.17 5.01 -3.42
N GLY A 138 -21.36 5.04 -2.10
CA GLY A 138 -22.34 5.93 -1.44
C GLY A 138 -21.79 7.29 -1.00
N LEU A 139 -20.46 7.50 -1.06
CA LEU A 139 -19.81 8.75 -0.69
C LEU A 139 -19.66 9.61 -1.95
N ARG A 140 -20.69 10.41 -2.26
CA ARG A 140 -20.60 11.52 -3.22
C ARG A 140 -20.23 12.81 -2.51
#